data_AF-A0A2K6FE67-F1
#
_entry.id   AF-A0A2K6FE67-F1
#
_cell.length_a   1.000
_cell.length_b   1.000
_cell.length_c   1.000
_cell.angle_alpha   90.00
_cell.angle_beta   90.00
_cell.angle_gamma   90.00
#
_symmetry.space_group_name_H-M   'P 1'
#
loop_
_entity.id
_entity.type
_entity.pdbx_description
1 polymer ?
#
loop_
_entity_poly.entity_id
_entity_poly.type
_entity_poly.pdbx_seq_one_letter_code
_entity_poly.pdbx_strand_id
1 'polypeptide(L)'
;MQAKNGIQEMECCSLESDWIYFHPDASGRIIHVGPNQVKVLKLTETENNSSQYQISEDFVILANRENKNENLFTVTASGRVVKKSFHLLDDDPEQETFKIVDYEDELDLLSVVAVTQIDAEGKAHLDFHCNEYGTLLKSIPLVESWDVTYSHEVYFDRDLVLHIEQKPNRVFSCYVYQMVCDTGEEEETINRSY
;
A
#
# COMPACT_ATOMS: atom_id res chain seq x y z
N MET A 1 -6.43 -7.70 15.78
CA MET A 1 -7.55 -8.68 15.77
C MET A 1 -6.97 -10.09 15.74
N GLN A 2 -7.69 -11.11 16.24
CA GLN A 2 -7.21 -12.51 16.23
C GLN A 2 -8.23 -13.39 15.50
N ALA A 3 -7.76 -14.23 14.58
CA ALA A 3 -8.60 -15.26 13.97
C ALA A 3 -8.88 -16.37 15.00
N LYS A 4 -10.15 -16.80 15.11
CA LYS A 4 -10.55 -17.92 15.98
C LYS A 4 -11.15 -19.04 15.12
N ASN A 5 -10.69 -20.28 15.33
CA ASN A 5 -11.14 -21.45 14.58
C ASN A 5 -11.01 -21.31 13.05
N GLY A 6 -9.97 -20.62 12.57
CA GLY A 6 -9.75 -20.38 11.15
C GLY A 6 -10.67 -19.34 10.51
N ILE A 7 -11.45 -18.60 11.29
CA ILE A 7 -12.30 -17.50 10.81
C ILE A 7 -11.80 -16.19 11.43
N GLN A 8 -11.61 -15.19 10.56
CA GLN A 8 -11.36 -13.81 10.94
C GLN A 8 -12.40 -12.94 10.26
N GLU A 9 -13.24 -12.29 11.05
CA GLU A 9 -14.15 -11.27 10.53
C GLU A 9 -13.34 -10.00 10.24
N MET A 10 -13.54 -9.46 9.04
CA MET A 10 -12.93 -8.23 8.58
C MET A 10 -14.04 -7.28 8.18
N GLU A 11 -14.08 -6.10 8.81
CA GLU A 11 -14.92 -5.01 8.36
C GLU A 11 -14.26 -4.41 7.11
N CYS A 12 -14.79 -4.75 5.92
CA CYS A 12 -14.36 -4.20 4.63
C CYS A 12 -15.60 -3.82 3.83
N CYS A 13 -15.66 -2.57 3.38
CA CYS A 13 -16.74 -2.00 2.59
C CYS A 13 -16.18 -1.50 1.26
N SER A 14 -15.70 -2.42 0.41
CA SER A 14 -15.17 -2.15 -0.92
C SER A 14 -15.98 -2.83 -2.03
N LEU A 15 -15.85 -2.35 -3.26
CA LEU A 15 -16.32 -3.02 -4.47
C LEU A 15 -15.26 -3.97 -5.03
N GLU A 16 -13.99 -3.56 -4.99
CA GLU A 16 -12.84 -4.40 -5.32
C GLU A 16 -12.59 -5.44 -4.22
N SER A 17 -12.20 -6.66 -4.62
CA SER A 17 -11.88 -7.73 -3.66
C SER A 17 -10.46 -7.57 -3.13
N ASP A 18 -10.31 -7.72 -1.81
CA ASP A 18 -9.01 -7.86 -1.17
C ASP A 18 -8.29 -9.10 -1.73
N TRP A 19 -6.95 -9.05 -1.76
CA TRP A 19 -6.13 -10.22 -2.08
C TRP A 19 -5.29 -10.65 -0.88
N ILE A 20 -5.09 -11.96 -0.78
CA ILE A 20 -4.39 -12.59 0.32
C ILE A 20 -3.47 -13.69 -0.20
N TYR A 21 -2.21 -13.69 0.24
CA TYR A 21 -1.22 -14.68 -0.17
C TYR A 21 -0.16 -14.90 0.92
N PHE A 22 0.55 -16.02 0.84
CA PHE A 22 1.67 -16.28 1.74
C PHE A 22 2.87 -15.42 1.38
N HIS A 23 3.51 -14.83 2.39
CA HIS A 23 4.71 -14.04 2.23
C HIS A 23 5.83 -14.93 1.64
N PRO A 24 6.51 -14.50 0.56
CA PRO A 24 7.49 -15.34 -0.16
C PRO A 24 8.82 -15.54 0.57
N ASP A 25 9.14 -14.75 1.60
CA ASP A 25 10.36 -14.83 2.44
C ASP A 25 10.51 -16.09 3.34
N ALA A 26 9.67 -17.11 3.15
CA ALA A 26 9.62 -18.32 3.97
C ALA A 26 9.37 -18.13 5.48
N SER A 27 9.00 -16.93 5.94
CA SER A 27 8.68 -16.64 7.34
C SER A 27 7.37 -17.26 7.83
N GLY A 28 6.54 -17.75 6.89
CA GLY A 28 5.19 -18.22 7.18
C GLY A 28 4.20 -17.08 7.45
N ARG A 29 4.59 -15.82 7.19
CA ARG A 29 3.69 -14.67 7.23
C ARG A 29 2.69 -14.72 6.07
N ILE A 30 1.59 -14.01 6.24
CA ILE A 30 0.51 -13.86 5.26
C ILE A 30 0.37 -12.38 4.98
N ILE A 31 0.35 -11.98 3.71
CA ILE A 31 0.04 -10.62 3.30
C ILE A 31 -1.43 -10.57 2.90
N HIS A 32 -2.19 -9.71 3.56
CA HIS A 32 -3.55 -9.35 3.21
C HIS A 32 -3.57 -7.90 2.75
N VAL A 33 -3.97 -7.65 1.51
CA VAL A 33 -4.05 -6.30 0.94
C VAL A 33 -5.51 -5.98 0.71
N GLY A 34 -5.99 -5.01 1.48
CA GLY A 34 -7.22 -4.31 1.18
C GLY A 34 -6.94 -2.96 0.55
N PRO A 35 -7.99 -2.22 0.17
CA PRO A 35 -7.84 -0.97 -0.57
C PRO A 35 -7.13 0.13 0.24
N ASN A 36 -7.16 0.08 1.57
CA ASN A 36 -6.60 1.12 2.44
C ASN A 36 -5.58 0.61 3.45
N GLN A 37 -5.34 -0.70 3.47
CA GLN A 37 -4.49 -1.34 4.47
C GLN A 37 -3.80 -2.57 3.87
N VAL A 38 -2.50 -2.68 4.11
CA VAL A 38 -1.75 -3.93 3.93
C VAL A 38 -1.48 -4.49 5.31
N LYS A 39 -2.05 -5.65 5.62
CA LYS A 39 -1.83 -6.36 6.88
C LYS A 39 -0.87 -7.50 6.65
N VAL A 40 0.25 -7.47 7.37
CA VAL A 40 1.13 -8.63 7.49
C VAL A 40 0.74 -9.38 8.75
N LEU A 41 0.37 -10.64 8.56
CA LEU A 41 -0.17 -11.51 9.60
C LEU A 41 0.80 -12.66 9.85
N LYS A 42 0.86 -13.12 11.09
CA LYS A 42 1.71 -14.24 11.52
C LYS A 42 0.89 -15.34 12.15
N LEU A 43 1.18 -16.57 11.75
CA LEU A 43 0.68 -17.77 12.41
C LEU A 43 1.50 -18.00 13.68
N THR A 44 0.82 -18.05 14.83
CA THR A 44 1.44 -18.38 16.12
C THR A 44 0.74 -19.57 16.75
N GLU A 45 1.52 -20.45 17.40
CA GLU A 45 0.96 -21.53 18.21
C GLU A 45 0.34 -20.96 19.48
N THR A 46 -0.81 -21.47 19.90
CA THR A 46 -1.35 -21.10 21.21
C THR A 46 -0.56 -21.77 22.32
N GLU A 47 -0.19 -21.00 23.35
CA GLU A 47 0.69 -21.40 24.47
C GLU A 47 0.25 -22.68 25.21
N ASN A 48 -1.00 -23.13 25.04
CA ASN A 48 -1.59 -24.25 25.76
C ASN A 48 -1.92 -25.46 24.89
N ASN A 49 -1.71 -25.41 23.56
CA ASN A 49 -2.04 -26.54 22.68
C ASN A 49 -1.29 -26.48 21.34
N SER A 50 -0.28 -27.33 21.18
CA SER A 50 0.54 -27.44 19.95
C SER A 50 -0.24 -27.88 18.68
N SER A 51 -1.53 -28.14 18.79
CA SER A 51 -2.42 -28.46 17.66
C SER A 51 -3.33 -27.29 17.26
N GLN A 52 -3.27 -26.16 17.95
CA GLN A 52 -4.08 -24.97 17.67
C GLN A 52 -3.17 -23.81 17.26
N TYR A 53 -3.52 -23.18 16.14
CA TYR A 53 -2.84 -22.02 15.61
C TYR A 53 -3.79 -20.82 15.66
N GLN A 54 -3.23 -19.65 15.96
CA GLN A 54 -3.91 -18.37 15.86
C GLN A 54 -3.19 -17.49 14.84
N ILE A 55 -3.96 -16.62 14.19
CA ILE A 55 -3.40 -15.59 13.31
C ILE A 55 -3.41 -14.29 14.11
N SER A 56 -2.23 -13.69 14.26
CA SER A 56 -2.03 -12.37 14.86
C SER A 56 -1.49 -11.39 13.82
N GLU A 57 -1.79 -10.12 13.98
CA GLU A 57 -1.18 -9.05 13.19
C GLU A 57 0.30 -8.90 13.60
N ASP A 58 1.18 -8.85 12.61
CA ASP A 58 2.61 -8.54 12.77
C ASP A 58 2.80 -7.03 12.66
N PHE A 59 2.41 -6.46 11.51
CA PHE A 59 2.28 -5.02 11.31
C PHE A 59 1.22 -4.68 10.26
N VAL A 60 0.89 -3.40 10.16
CA VAL A 60 -0.05 -2.86 9.16
C VAL A 60 0.54 -1.61 8.50
N ILE A 61 0.42 -1.54 7.17
CA ILE A 61 0.65 -0.34 6.38
C ILE A 61 -0.71 0.26 6.06
N LEU A 62 -0.88 1.57 6.28
CA LEU A 62 -2.15 2.26 6.10
C LEU A 62 -2.02 3.32 5.01
N ALA A 63 -3.04 3.43 4.18
CA ALA A 63 -3.14 4.51 3.20
C ALA A 63 -3.30 5.85 3.92
N ASN A 64 -2.63 6.88 3.41
CA ASN A 64 -2.70 8.24 3.88
C ASN A 64 -4.03 8.90 3.47
N ARG A 65 -5.04 8.71 4.32
CA ARG A 65 -6.39 9.23 4.10
C ARG A 65 -6.73 10.33 5.09
N GLU A 66 -7.36 11.39 4.58
CA GLU A 66 -8.02 12.35 5.46
C GLU A 66 -9.27 11.71 6.05
N ASN A 67 -9.40 11.73 7.38
CA ASN A 67 -10.62 11.33 8.06
C ASN A 67 -11.73 12.37 7.81
N LYS A 68 -12.30 12.39 6.60
CA LYS A 68 -13.51 13.16 6.28
C LYS A 68 -14.77 12.50 6.84
N ASN A 69 -14.70 12.00 8.09
CA ASN A 69 -15.86 11.79 8.93
C ASN A 69 -16.40 13.15 9.43
N GLU A 70 -16.49 14.14 8.53
CA GLU A 70 -17.25 15.34 8.81
C GLU A 70 -18.72 14.93 8.75
N ASN A 71 -19.33 14.81 9.92
CA ASN A 71 -20.78 14.80 10.05
C ASN A 71 -21.29 16.13 9.46
N LEU A 72 -21.51 16.17 8.15
CA LEU A 72 -21.98 17.35 7.45
C LEU A 72 -23.43 17.58 7.89
N PHE A 73 -23.59 18.56 8.79
CA PHE A 73 -24.88 19.04 9.22
C PHE A 73 -25.41 19.99 8.15
N THR A 74 -26.46 19.59 7.45
CA THR A 74 -27.17 20.48 6.51
C THR A 74 -28.44 20.98 7.18
N VAL A 75 -28.66 22.30 7.15
CA VAL A 75 -29.90 22.91 7.64
C VAL A 75 -30.90 22.97 6.49
N THR A 76 -32.08 22.37 6.66
CA THR A 76 -33.16 22.49 5.68
C THR A 76 -33.78 23.88 5.72
N ALA A 77 -34.50 24.29 4.67
CA ALA A 77 -35.19 25.58 4.61
C ALA A 77 -36.19 25.82 5.77
N SER A 78 -36.57 24.77 6.52
CA SER A 78 -37.40 24.86 7.73
C SER A 78 -36.61 24.99 9.03
N GLY A 79 -35.29 25.11 8.99
CA GLY A 79 -34.41 25.17 10.16
C GLY A 79 -34.12 23.82 10.83
N ARG A 80 -34.49 22.68 10.22
CA ARG A 80 -34.14 21.36 10.77
C ARG A 80 -32.69 21.03 10.42
N VAL A 81 -31.92 20.65 11.42
CA VAL A 81 -30.56 20.13 11.22
C VAL A 81 -30.67 18.66 10.81
N VAL A 82 -30.18 18.34 9.61
CA VAL A 82 -30.10 16.97 9.11
C VAL A 82 -28.64 16.55 9.14
N LYS A 83 -28.35 15.45 9.84
CA LYS A 83 -27.06 14.77 9.79
C LYS A 83 -27.01 13.96 8.49
N LYS A 84 -26.16 14.34 7.56
CA LYS A 84 -25.88 13.54 6.36
C LYS A 84 -24.70 12.62 6.68
N SER A 85 -24.96 11.33 6.91
CA SER A 85 -23.90 10.33 7.01
C SER A 85 -23.79 9.64 5.66
N PHE A 86 -22.71 9.92 4.94
CA PHE A 86 -22.31 9.07 3.83
C PHE A 86 -21.29 8.08 4.38
N HIS A 87 -21.55 6.78 4.24
CA HIS A 87 -20.49 5.79 4.39
C HIS A 87 -19.72 5.78 3.07
N LEU A 88 -18.52 6.37 3.10
CA LEU A 88 -17.60 6.29 1.98
C LEU A 88 -17.11 4.85 1.85
N LEU A 89 -16.93 4.37 0.63
CA LEU A 89 -16.37 3.04 0.40
C LEU A 89 -14.87 3.05 0.70
N ASP A 90 -14.34 1.90 1.10
CA ASP A 90 -12.91 1.76 1.38
C ASP A 90 -12.07 1.87 0.10
N ASP A 91 -12.66 1.66 -1.07
CA ASP A 91 -12.04 1.82 -2.39
C ASP A 91 -12.52 3.07 -3.14
N ASP A 92 -12.96 4.11 -2.41
CA ASP A 92 -13.32 5.39 -3.00
C ASP A 92 -12.11 6.00 -3.76
N PRO A 93 -12.25 6.30 -5.06
CA PRO A 93 -11.15 6.80 -5.89
C PRO A 93 -10.66 8.19 -5.48
N GLU A 94 -11.46 9.01 -4.78
CA GLU A 94 -11.03 10.30 -4.24
C GLU A 94 -10.13 10.15 -3.00
N GLN A 95 -10.01 8.94 -2.47
CA GLN A 95 -9.10 8.58 -1.38
C GLN A 95 -7.93 7.76 -1.91
N GLU A 96 -6.83 7.78 -1.16
CA GLU A 96 -5.66 6.99 -1.50
C GLU A 96 -5.96 5.50 -1.34
N THR A 97 -5.75 4.72 -2.41
CA THR A 97 -5.99 3.28 -2.45
C THR A 97 -4.74 2.51 -2.87
N PHE A 98 -4.49 1.36 -2.26
CA PHE A 98 -3.41 0.46 -2.66
C PHE A 98 -3.81 -0.34 -3.89
N LYS A 99 -2.89 -0.44 -4.86
CA LYS A 99 -3.13 -1.13 -6.14
C LYS A 99 -2.12 -2.22 -6.44
N ILE A 100 -0.91 -2.15 -5.90
CA ILE A 100 0.13 -3.18 -6.11
C ILE A 100 0.93 -3.30 -4.82
N VAL A 101 1.23 -4.53 -4.41
CA VAL A 101 2.08 -4.83 -3.25
C VAL A 101 2.95 -6.03 -3.63
N ASP A 102 4.25 -5.79 -3.71
CA ASP A 102 5.26 -6.80 -4.03
C ASP A 102 6.37 -6.80 -2.97
N TYR A 103 7.02 -7.95 -2.84
CA TYR A 103 8.19 -8.16 -1.99
C TYR A 103 9.42 -8.40 -2.87
N GLU A 104 10.52 -7.75 -2.52
CA GLU A 104 11.82 -7.94 -3.16
C GLU A 104 12.81 -8.52 -2.12
N ASP A 105 13.43 -9.65 -2.46
CA ASP A 105 14.16 -10.50 -1.53
C ASP A 105 15.62 -10.09 -1.32
N GLU A 106 16.28 -9.47 -2.29
CA GLU A 106 17.67 -9.02 -2.12
C GLU A 106 17.83 -7.81 -1.21
N LEU A 107 16.85 -6.91 -1.18
CA LEU A 107 16.82 -5.71 -0.35
C LEU A 107 15.94 -5.87 0.89
N ASP A 108 15.15 -6.94 0.96
CA ASP A 108 14.19 -7.23 2.03
C ASP A 108 13.18 -6.08 2.22
N LEU A 109 12.58 -5.66 1.11
CA LEU A 109 11.65 -4.53 1.04
C LEU A 109 10.29 -4.95 0.52
N LEU A 110 9.25 -4.29 1.03
CA LEU A 110 7.92 -4.30 0.45
C LEU A 110 7.74 -3.03 -0.38
N SER A 111 7.41 -3.19 -1.65
CA SER A 111 7.03 -2.10 -2.53
C SER A 111 5.51 -2.01 -2.63
N VAL A 112 4.95 -0.83 -2.36
CA VAL A 112 3.50 -0.57 -2.35
C VAL A 112 3.19 0.57 -3.30
N VAL A 113 2.32 0.32 -4.28
CA VAL A 113 1.80 1.39 -5.16
C VAL A 113 0.47 1.87 -4.59
N ALA A 114 0.41 3.15 -4.26
CA ALA A 114 -0.79 3.82 -3.81
C ALA A 114 -1.23 4.88 -4.82
N VAL A 115 -2.55 5.01 -5.00
CA VAL A 115 -3.18 5.81 -6.04
C VAL A 115 -4.29 6.67 -5.46
N THR A 116 -4.31 7.95 -5.84
CA THR A 116 -5.41 8.86 -5.55
C THR A 116 -5.89 9.49 -6.86
N GLN A 117 -7.17 9.29 -7.18
CA GLN A 117 -7.80 9.87 -8.37
C GLN A 117 -8.43 11.22 -8.00
N ILE A 118 -7.60 12.27 -7.99
CA ILE A 118 -8.10 13.65 -7.90
C ILE A 118 -8.21 14.18 -9.32
N ASP A 119 -9.41 14.55 -9.74
CA ASP A 119 -9.73 15.02 -11.10
C ASP A 119 -9.57 13.94 -12.21
N ALA A 120 -9.42 14.37 -13.47
CA ALA A 120 -9.31 13.48 -14.63
C ALA A 120 -7.95 12.76 -14.73
N GLU A 121 -6.93 13.24 -14.03
CA GLU A 121 -5.57 12.70 -14.05
C GLU A 121 -5.26 12.10 -12.68
N GLY A 122 -5.34 10.78 -12.55
CA GLY A 122 -4.98 10.11 -11.30
C GLY A 122 -3.49 10.22 -11.01
N LYS A 123 -3.12 10.18 -9.74
CA LYS A 123 -1.73 10.25 -9.27
C LYS A 123 -1.38 9.00 -8.52
N ALA A 124 -0.18 8.50 -8.77
CA ALA A 124 0.35 7.34 -8.09
C ALA A 124 1.71 7.65 -7.46
N HIS A 125 2.02 6.96 -6.37
CA HIS A 125 3.36 6.91 -5.82
C HIS A 125 3.71 5.49 -5.44
N LEU A 126 5.02 5.22 -5.46
CA LEU A 126 5.63 3.98 -5.03
C LEU A 126 6.31 4.18 -3.68
N ASP A 127 5.88 3.39 -2.71
CA ASP A 127 6.41 3.40 -1.36
C ASP A 127 7.25 2.14 -1.10
N PHE A 128 8.41 2.34 -0.49
CA PHE A 128 9.28 1.27 -0.02
C PHE A 128 9.20 1.16 1.49
N HIS A 129 8.79 0.01 1.98
CA HIS A 129 8.68 -0.32 3.39
C HIS A 129 9.69 -1.39 3.76
N CYS A 130 10.29 -1.31 4.95
CA CYS A 130 11.10 -2.42 5.44
C CYS A 130 10.20 -3.64 5.72
N ASN A 131 10.64 -4.82 5.32
CA ASN A 131 9.87 -6.04 5.49
C ASN A 131 9.74 -6.48 6.96
N GLU A 132 10.68 -6.11 7.82
CA GLU A 132 10.68 -6.53 9.23
C GLU A 132 9.60 -5.81 10.06
N TYR A 133 9.41 -4.51 9.84
CA TYR A 133 8.54 -3.67 10.69
C TYR A 133 7.44 -2.93 9.92
N GLY A 134 7.42 -3.01 8.59
CA GLY A 134 6.49 -2.23 7.75
C GLY A 134 6.76 -0.73 7.76
N THR A 135 7.91 -0.28 8.25
CA THR A 135 8.24 1.15 8.35
C THR A 135 8.53 1.70 6.95
N LEU A 136 7.88 2.81 6.60
CA LEU A 136 8.13 3.53 5.35
C LEU A 136 9.57 4.09 5.34
N LEU A 137 10.36 3.65 4.36
CA LEU A 137 11.73 4.12 4.14
C LEU A 137 11.76 5.27 3.12
N LYS A 138 10.99 5.14 2.04
CA LYS A 138 10.98 6.11 0.96
C LYS A 138 9.65 6.07 0.21
N SER A 139 9.15 7.25 -0.17
CA SER A 139 8.03 7.42 -1.10
C SER A 139 8.52 8.14 -2.35
N ILE A 140 8.13 7.66 -3.53
CA ILE A 140 8.52 8.22 -4.83
C ILE A 140 7.25 8.48 -5.66
N PRO A 141 6.93 9.73 -6.00
CA PRO A 141 5.83 10.01 -6.91
C PRO A 141 6.17 9.50 -8.32
N LEU A 142 5.23 8.78 -8.94
CA LEU A 142 5.32 8.41 -10.35
C LEU A 142 5.04 9.66 -11.21
N VAL A 143 5.83 9.86 -12.26
CA VAL A 143 5.75 11.10 -13.07
C VAL A 143 4.60 11.08 -14.07
N GLU A 144 4.21 9.89 -14.52
CA GLU A 144 3.06 9.64 -15.36
C GLU A 144 1.74 9.75 -14.59
N SER A 145 0.68 10.13 -15.31
CA SER A 145 -0.68 10.02 -14.81
C SER A 145 -1.08 8.56 -14.65
N TRP A 146 -1.84 8.26 -13.61
CA TRP A 146 -2.43 6.95 -13.39
C TRP A 146 -3.91 6.98 -13.79
N ASP A 147 -4.26 6.36 -14.92
CA ASP A 147 -5.65 6.21 -15.35
C ASP A 147 -6.17 4.86 -14.87
N VAL A 148 -7.04 4.86 -13.85
CA VAL A 148 -7.60 3.64 -13.26
C VAL A 148 -8.38 2.75 -14.24
N THR A 149 -8.70 3.23 -15.45
CA THR A 149 -9.34 2.43 -16.49
C THR A 149 -8.35 1.59 -17.30
N TYR A 150 -7.05 1.82 -17.16
CA TYR A 150 -5.99 1.08 -17.84
C TYR A 150 -5.45 -0.04 -16.97
N SER A 151 -4.76 -1.00 -17.61
CA SER A 151 -4.02 -2.03 -16.87
C SER A 151 -2.63 -1.51 -16.55
N HIS A 152 -2.24 -1.63 -15.30
CA HIS A 152 -0.95 -1.20 -14.79
C HIS A 152 -0.24 -2.38 -14.13
N GLU A 153 1.02 -2.56 -14.47
CA GLU A 153 1.92 -3.51 -13.83
C GLU A 153 3.16 -2.74 -13.36
N VAL A 154 3.55 -2.90 -12.11
CA VAL A 154 4.76 -2.29 -11.54
C VAL A 154 5.60 -3.41 -10.96
N TYR A 155 6.85 -3.50 -11.40
CA TYR A 155 7.82 -4.47 -10.92
C TYR A 155 8.97 -3.74 -10.24
N PHE A 156 9.45 -4.31 -9.15
CA PHE A 156 10.60 -3.82 -8.42
C PHE A 156 11.64 -4.93 -8.28
N ASP A 157 12.86 -4.68 -8.77
CA ASP A 157 13.99 -5.61 -8.74
C ASP A 157 15.26 -4.81 -8.44
N ARG A 158 15.82 -4.96 -7.24
CA ARG A 158 17.00 -4.25 -6.72
C ARG A 158 16.92 -2.73 -6.88
N ASP A 159 17.60 -2.16 -7.85
CA ASP A 159 17.65 -0.72 -8.10
C ASP A 159 16.70 -0.28 -9.22
N LEU A 160 15.94 -1.19 -9.82
CA LEU A 160 15.08 -0.91 -10.97
C LEU A 160 13.61 -1.02 -10.60
N VAL A 161 12.84 -0.01 -11.03
CA VAL A 161 11.38 -0.06 -11.04
C VAL A 161 10.91 0.03 -12.47
N LEU A 162 10.09 -0.92 -12.88
CA LEU A 162 9.48 -1.00 -14.20
C LEU A 162 7.98 -0.82 -14.07
N HIS A 163 7.44 0.25 -14.64
CA HIS A 163 5.99 0.44 -14.75
C HIS A 163 5.56 0.25 -16.21
N ILE A 164 4.65 -0.69 -16.44
CA ILE A 164 4.02 -0.96 -17.73
C ILE A 164 2.56 -0.53 -17.65
N GLU A 165 2.19 0.41 -18.52
CA GLU A 165 0.84 0.91 -18.67
C GLU A 165 0.28 0.41 -20.02
N GLN A 166 -0.79 -0.38 -19.98
CA GLN A 166 -1.50 -0.83 -21.18
C GLN A 166 -2.74 0.04 -21.44
N LYS A 167 -2.59 0.94 -22.42
CA LYS A 167 -3.63 1.84 -22.91
C LYS A 167 -4.60 1.11 -23.86
N PRO A 168 -5.75 1.73 -24.18
CA PRO A 168 -6.68 1.20 -25.18
C PRO A 168 -5.98 0.91 -26.51
N ASN A 169 -6.55 -0.02 -27.28
CA ASN A 169 -6.01 -0.47 -28.57
C ASN A 169 -4.64 -1.16 -28.49
N ARG A 170 -4.28 -1.74 -27.33
CA ARG A 170 -3.01 -2.47 -27.11
C ARG A 170 -1.78 -1.58 -27.31
N VAL A 171 -1.89 -0.31 -26.95
CA VAL A 171 -0.75 0.61 -26.90
C VAL A 171 -0.12 0.47 -25.52
N PHE A 172 1.19 0.23 -25.47
CA PHE A 172 1.92 0.07 -24.22
C PHE A 172 2.84 1.28 -24.01
N SER A 173 2.86 1.80 -22.79
CA SER A 173 3.87 2.75 -22.31
C SER A 173 4.68 2.06 -21.23
N CYS A 174 5.99 2.29 -21.23
CA CYS A 174 6.92 1.66 -20.30
C CYS A 174 7.79 2.75 -19.68
N TYR A 175 7.75 2.84 -18.37
CA TYR A 175 8.49 3.80 -17.57
C TYR A 175 9.50 3.02 -16.72
N VAL A 176 10.76 3.43 -16.80
CA VAL A 176 11.86 2.76 -16.10
C VAL A 176 12.50 3.77 -15.18
N TYR A 177 12.51 3.45 -13.89
CA TYR A 177 13.18 4.24 -12.86
C TYR A 177 14.37 3.46 -12.34
N GLN A 178 15.45 4.18 -12.06
CA GLN A 178 16.63 3.64 -11.41
C GLN A 178 16.85 4.36 -10.10
N MET A 179 16.97 3.60 -9.02
CA MET A 179 17.35 4.11 -7.71
C MET A 179 18.86 4.25 -7.65
N VAL A 180 19.32 5.48 -7.42
CA VAL A 180 20.74 5.75 -7.23
C VAL A 180 20.96 5.86 -5.73
N CYS A 181 21.81 4.98 -5.20
CA CYS A 181 22.30 5.15 -3.83
C CYS A 181 23.42 6.19 -3.90
N ASP A 182 23.23 7.34 -3.23
CA ASP A 182 24.34 8.26 -3.00
C ASP A 182 25.34 7.54 -2.10
N THR A 183 26.37 6.95 -2.70
CA THR A 183 27.59 6.59 -1.98
C THR A 183 28.15 7.90 -1.47
N GLY A 184 27.86 8.22 -0.20
CA GLY A 184 28.29 9.46 0.43
C GLY A 184 29.75 9.72 0.11
N GLU A 185 30.06 10.98 -0.19
CA GLU A 185 31.40 11.51 -0.39
C GLU A 185 32.34 11.00 0.71
N GLU A 186 33.05 9.90 0.45
CA GLU A 186 34.38 9.66 1.00
C GLU A 186 35.33 10.63 0.27
N GLU A 187 35.08 11.94 0.40
CA GLU A 187 36.12 12.92 0.16
C GLU A 187 37.14 12.75 1.28
N GLU A 188 38.13 11.90 1.01
CA GLU A 188 39.40 11.90 1.73
C GLU A 188 39.84 13.35 1.89
N THR A 189 39.77 13.83 3.12
CA THR A 189 40.44 15.05 3.57
C THR A 189 41.94 14.79 3.48
N ILE A 190 42.48 14.86 2.26
CA ILE A 190 43.91 14.95 2.03
C ILE A 190 44.31 16.33 2.54
N ASN A 191 44.73 16.35 3.80
CA ASN A 191 45.50 17.40 4.44
C ASN A 191 46.52 17.97 3.44
N ARG A 192 46.24 19.16 2.90
CA ARG A 192 47.28 20.05 2.39
C ARG A 192 47.60 21.06 3.46
N SER A 193 48.43 20.61 4.40
CA SER A 193 49.35 21.48 5.13
C SER A 193 50.55 21.76 4.22
N TYR A 194 50.58 22.93 3.59
CA TYR A 194 51.79 23.70 3.25
C TYR A 194 51.43 25.19 3.15
#